data_AF-A0A1D6E4B8-F1
#
_entry.id   AF-A0A1D6E4B8-F1
#
_cell.length_a   1.000
_cell.length_b   1.000
_cell.length_c   1.000
_cell.angle_alpha   90.00
_cell.angle_beta   90.00
_cell.angle_gamma   90.00
#
_symmetry.space_group_name_H-M   'P 1'
#
loop_
_entity.id
_entity.type
_entity.pdbx_description
1 polymer ?
#
loop_
_entity_poly.entity_id
_entity_poly.type
_entity_poly.pdbx_seq_one_letter_code
_entity_poly.pdbx_strand_id
1 'polypeptide(L)'
;MILLLGPIGLALLLSRSVSLLEAIKCCISTTLVCIGFTVLIDSIMWRRILWPEFQVLWFNSVLNRSSEWGTHSIHWYFTSALPRSMIVAYPLCMVGALLDRRIVPYMFPVFLFVVLYSKLPHKELRFIIGSIPMFNVSASLTASRL
;
A
#
# COMPACT_ATOMS: atom_id res chain seq x y z
N MET A 1 -3.44 2.54 -2.36
CA MET A 1 -3.42 2.64 -3.84
C MET A 1 -2.61 3.82 -4.35
N ILE A 2 -2.74 5.03 -3.78
CA ILE A 2 -1.93 6.21 -4.17
C ILE A 2 -0.41 5.95 -4.04
N LEU A 3 0.02 5.27 -2.97
CA LEU A 3 1.43 4.90 -2.76
C LEU A 3 2.02 3.94 -3.80
N LEU A 4 1.18 3.17 -4.51
CA LEU A 4 1.60 2.22 -5.54
C LEU A 4 1.49 2.83 -6.94
N LEU A 5 0.40 3.57 -7.21
CA LEU A 5 0.15 4.21 -8.50
C LEU A 5 0.99 5.48 -8.70
N GLY A 6 1.36 6.18 -7.63
CA GLY A 6 2.20 7.38 -7.67
C GLY A 6 3.58 7.14 -8.29
N PRO A 7 4.36 6.14 -7.83
CA PRO A 7 5.65 5.80 -8.44
C PRO A 7 5.55 5.34 -9.90
N ILE A 8 4.51 4.59 -10.25
CA ILE A 8 4.27 4.12 -11.63
C ILE A 8 3.93 5.29 -12.55
N GLY A 9 3.04 6.19 -12.11
CA GLY A 9 2.70 7.41 -12.85
C GLY A 9 3.92 8.32 -13.04
N LEU A 10 4.75 8.46 -12.00
CA LEU A 10 5.99 9.23 -12.07
C LEU A 10 6.99 8.63 -13.08
N ALA A 11 7.14 7.30 -13.09
CA ALA A 11 8.00 6.61 -14.05
C ALA A 11 7.54 6.80 -15.51
N LEU A 12 6.22 6.77 -15.77
CA LEU A 12 5.65 7.01 -17.11
C LEU A 12 5.80 8.46 -17.57
N LEU A 13 5.65 9.43 -16.67
CA LEU A 13 5.91 10.85 -16.90
C LEU A 13 7.39 11.11 -17.23
N LEU A 14 8.31 10.51 -16.46
CA LEU A 14 9.75 10.62 -16.68
C LEU A 14 10.19 9.97 -18.00
N SER A 15 9.51 8.90 -18.41
CA SER A 15 9.75 8.21 -19.69
C SER A 15 9.19 8.98 -20.91
N ARG A 16 8.58 10.16 -20.71
CA ARG A 16 7.91 10.99 -21.73
C ARG A 16 6.88 10.24 -22.58
N SER A 17 6.38 9.11 -22.11
CA SER A 17 5.43 8.28 -22.84
C SER A 17 4.01 8.85 -22.81
N VAL A 18 3.75 9.77 -21.88
CA VAL A 18 2.45 10.44 -21.70
C VAL A 18 2.66 11.94 -21.49
N SER A 19 1.86 12.76 -22.16
CA SER A 19 1.82 14.21 -21.93
C SER A 19 1.32 14.50 -20.52
N LEU A 20 2.01 15.40 -19.80
CA LEU A 20 1.66 15.79 -18.43
C LEU A 20 0.23 16.34 -18.35
N LEU A 21 -0.20 17.07 -19.37
CA LEU A 21 -1.51 17.69 -19.43
C LEU A 21 -2.62 16.65 -19.71
N GLU A 22 -2.33 15.65 -20.53
CA GLU A 22 -3.23 14.51 -20.76
C GLU A 22 -3.33 13.62 -19.51
N ALA A 23 -2.21 13.36 -18.84
CA ALA A 23 -2.18 12.62 -17.58
C ALA A 23 -3.02 13.33 -16.51
N ILE A 24 -2.85 14.64 -16.33
CA ILE A 24 -3.66 15.43 -15.37
C ILE A 24 -5.14 15.38 -15.72
N LYS A 25 -5.51 15.61 -16.99
CA LYS A 25 -6.92 15.56 -17.43
C LYS A 25 -7.54 14.18 -17.17
N CYS A 26 -6.83 13.12 -17.52
CA CYS A 26 -7.26 11.75 -17.28
C CYS A 26 -7.42 11.48 -15.78
N CYS A 27 -6.40 11.77 -14.98
CA CYS A 27 -6.44 11.57 -13.53
C CYS A 27 -7.57 12.34 -12.86
N ILE A 28 -7.80 13.61 -13.21
CA ILE A 28 -8.89 14.42 -12.65
C ILE A 28 -10.24 13.82 -13.06
N SER A 29 -10.43 13.52 -14.35
CA SER A 29 -11.68 12.96 -14.87
C SER A 29 -12.01 11.63 -14.18
N THR A 30 -11.07 10.69 -14.16
CA THR A 30 -11.24 9.40 -13.49
C THR A 30 -11.50 9.56 -11.99
N THR A 31 -10.79 10.48 -11.32
CA THR A 31 -11.00 10.74 -9.88
C THR A 31 -12.41 11.24 -9.62
N LEU A 32 -12.91 12.19 -10.41
CA LEU A 32 -14.28 12.71 -10.25
C LEU A 32 -15.34 11.62 -10.48
N VAL A 33 -15.16 10.78 -11.50
CA VAL A 33 -16.06 9.65 -11.77
C VAL A 33 -16.04 8.65 -10.61
N CYS A 34 -14.86 8.28 -10.09
CA CYS A 34 -14.73 7.37 -8.96
C CYS A 34 -15.33 7.94 -7.67
N ILE A 35 -15.12 9.24 -7.37
CA ILE A 35 -15.74 9.91 -6.22
C ILE A 35 -17.26 9.93 -6.38
N GLY A 36 -17.77 10.28 -7.57
CA GLY A 36 -19.20 10.27 -7.82
C GLY A 36 -19.83 8.90 -7.61
N PHE A 37 -19.17 7.84 -8.10
CA PHE A 37 -19.64 6.47 -7.96
C PHE A 37 -19.62 5.98 -6.50
N THR A 38 -18.54 6.23 -5.77
CA THR A 38 -18.42 5.86 -4.34
C THR A 38 -19.44 6.61 -3.50
N VAL A 39 -19.53 7.93 -3.63
CA VAL A 39 -20.55 8.73 -2.94
C VAL A 39 -21.96 8.21 -3.27
N LEU A 40 -22.27 7.89 -4.52
CA LEU A 40 -23.58 7.37 -4.90
C LEU A 40 -23.89 6.04 -4.21
N ILE A 41 -23.02 5.04 -4.38
CA ILE A 41 -23.22 3.69 -3.85
C ILE A 41 -23.27 3.72 -2.32
N ASP A 42 -22.31 4.37 -1.68
CA ASP A 42 -22.24 4.43 -0.22
C ASP A 42 -23.41 5.23 0.36
N SER A 43 -23.88 6.28 -0.32
CA SER A 43 -25.05 7.02 0.14
C SER A 43 -26.34 6.20 0.09
N ILE A 44 -26.49 5.34 -0.93
CA ILE A 44 -27.61 4.40 -1.02
C ILE A 44 -27.54 3.38 0.13
N MET A 45 -26.36 2.79 0.36
CA MET A 45 -26.19 1.76 1.39
C MET A 45 -26.37 2.31 2.81
N TRP A 46 -25.85 3.52 3.08
CA TRP A 46 -25.91 4.16 4.39
C TRP A 46 -27.14 5.05 4.60
N ARG A 47 -28.02 5.17 3.60
CA ARG A 47 -29.24 6.00 3.62
C ARG A 47 -28.99 7.47 4.00
N ARG A 48 -27.80 7.99 3.72
CA ARG A 48 -27.40 9.39 3.97
C ARG A 48 -26.31 9.78 2.99
N ILE A 49 -26.20 11.06 2.64
CA ILE A 49 -25.10 11.53 1.77
C ILE A 49 -23.77 11.30 2.50
N LEU A 50 -22.92 10.44 1.94
CA LEU A 50 -21.67 10.02 2.55
C LEU A 50 -20.56 10.03 1.51
N TRP A 51 -19.48 10.75 1.81
CA TRP A 51 -18.21 10.61 1.11
C TRP A 51 -17.25 9.84 2.03
N PRO A 52 -17.12 8.52 1.86
CA PRO A 52 -16.41 7.68 2.82
C PRO A 52 -14.94 8.02 2.90
N GLU A 53 -14.27 8.27 1.77
CA GLU A 53 -12.83 8.57 1.74
C GLU A 53 -12.53 9.88 2.47
N PHE A 54 -13.36 10.91 2.28
CA PHE A 54 -13.19 12.18 2.98
C PHE A 54 -13.44 12.05 4.48
N GLN A 55 -14.49 11.33 4.90
CA GLN A 55 -14.78 11.12 6.32
C GLN A 55 -13.65 10.36 7.02
N VAL A 56 -13.11 9.32 6.38
CA VAL A 56 -11.98 8.54 6.91
C VAL A 56 -10.72 9.40 6.99
N LEU A 57 -10.44 10.23 5.99
CA LEU A 57 -9.30 11.16 6.00
C LEU A 57 -9.45 12.19 7.12
N TRP A 58 -10.61 12.81 7.25
CA TRP A 58 -10.88 13.79 8.30
C TRP A 58 -10.74 13.17 9.70
N PHE A 59 -11.35 12.01 9.92
CA PHE A 59 -11.32 11.32 11.20
C PHE A 59 -9.90 10.87 11.60
N ASN A 60 -9.15 10.29 10.67
CA ASN A 60 -7.84 9.71 11.00
C ASN A 60 -6.70 10.73 10.95
N SER A 61 -6.72 11.66 9.98
CA SER A 61 -5.60 12.59 9.76
C SER A 61 -5.80 13.92 10.47
N VAL A 62 -7.02 14.47 10.46
CA VAL A 62 -7.29 15.79 11.06
C VAL A 62 -7.61 15.65 12.54
N LEU A 63 -8.49 14.73 12.91
CA LEU A 63 -8.87 14.49 14.31
C LEU A 63 -7.87 13.58 15.04
N ASN A 64 -6.93 12.93 14.33
CA ASN A 64 -5.93 12.00 14.89
C ASN A 64 -6.52 10.87 15.76
N ARG A 65 -7.77 10.48 15.47
CA ARG A 65 -8.54 9.47 16.24
C ARG A 65 -8.22 8.04 15.82
N SER A 66 -7.22 7.86 14.97
CA SER A 66 -6.76 6.53 14.53
C SER A 66 -6.32 5.66 15.70
N SER A 67 -5.86 6.26 16.80
CA SER A 67 -5.44 5.56 18.02
C SER A 67 -6.59 4.91 18.82
N GLU A 68 -7.85 5.34 18.63
CA GLU A 68 -9.01 4.79 19.34
C GLU A 68 -9.32 3.33 18.96
N TRP A 69 -8.81 2.87 17.82
CA TRP A 69 -8.98 1.51 17.31
C TRP A 69 -7.91 0.53 17.82
N GLY A 70 -7.19 0.91 18.88
CA GLY A 70 -6.09 0.13 19.46
C GLY A 70 -4.74 0.46 18.83
N THR A 71 -3.70 0.45 19.64
CA THR A 71 -2.34 0.80 19.22
C THR A 71 -1.39 -0.39 19.33
N HIS A 72 -0.46 -0.46 18.39
CA HIS A 72 0.59 -1.47 18.37
C HIS A 72 1.95 -0.80 18.27
N SER A 73 2.99 -1.46 18.79
CA SER A 73 4.36 -0.96 18.69
C SER A 73 4.80 -0.79 17.24
N ILE A 74 5.76 0.10 16.98
CA ILE A 74 6.24 0.41 15.63
C ILE A 74 6.72 -0.85 14.89
N HIS A 75 7.40 -1.76 15.60
CA HIS A 75 7.95 -2.99 15.04
C HIS A 75 6.94 -4.13 14.83
N TRP A 76 5.67 -3.96 15.19
CA TRP A 76 4.65 -5.01 15.14
C TRP A 76 4.50 -5.67 13.76
N TYR A 77 4.63 -4.90 12.67
CA TYR A 77 4.56 -5.46 11.33
C TYR A 77 5.70 -6.45 11.06
N PHE A 78 6.91 -6.17 11.53
CA PHE A 78 8.08 -7.02 11.34
C PHE A 78 8.13 -8.19 12.33
N THR A 79 7.67 -8.01 13.56
CA THR A 79 7.77 -9.05 14.59
C THR A 79 6.57 -9.99 14.66
N SER A 80 5.38 -9.52 14.24
CA SER A 80 4.14 -10.29 14.36
C SER A 80 3.42 -10.48 13.04
N ALA A 81 3.15 -9.41 12.28
CA ALA A 81 2.29 -9.52 11.11
C ALA A 81 2.94 -10.30 9.96
N LEU A 82 4.17 -9.92 9.56
CA LEU A 82 4.90 -10.55 8.47
C LEU A 82 5.34 -11.99 8.77
N PRO A 83 5.88 -12.32 9.97
CA PRO A 83 6.22 -13.71 10.29
C PRO A 83 5.01 -14.64 10.26
N ARG A 84 3.85 -14.18 10.76
CA ARG A 84 2.63 -15.00 10.76
C ARG A 84 2.01 -15.14 9.38
N SER A 85 2.10 -14.12 8.53
CA SER A 85 1.49 -14.16 7.19
C SER A 85 2.33 -14.94 6.16
N MET A 86 3.65 -14.94 6.32
CA MET A 86 4.58 -15.56 5.36
C MET A 86 5.19 -16.87 5.84
N ILE A 87 5.19 -17.14 7.14
CA ILE A 87 5.76 -18.36 7.75
C ILE A 87 7.19 -18.60 7.22
N VAL A 88 7.43 -19.67 6.47
CA VAL A 88 8.74 -20.05 5.92
C VAL A 88 9.24 -19.05 4.88
N ALA A 89 8.32 -18.37 4.16
CA ALA A 89 8.70 -17.37 3.18
C ALA A 89 9.32 -16.11 3.81
N TYR A 90 9.08 -15.84 5.10
CA TYR A 90 9.62 -14.64 5.76
C TYR A 90 11.15 -14.64 5.86
N PRO A 91 11.82 -15.66 6.41
CA PRO A 91 13.29 -15.71 6.37
C PRO A 91 13.83 -15.87 4.95
N LEU A 92 13.15 -16.64 4.08
CA LEU A 92 13.59 -16.85 2.69
C LEU A 92 13.61 -15.55 1.89
N CYS A 93 12.65 -14.64 2.09
CA CYS A 93 12.61 -13.40 1.32
C CYS A 93 13.81 -12.47 1.61
N MET A 94 14.38 -12.54 2.81
CA MET A 94 15.59 -11.82 3.17
C MET A 94 16.81 -12.42 2.48
N VAL A 95 16.89 -13.75 2.41
CA VAL A 95 17.98 -14.47 1.74
C VAL A 95 17.94 -14.21 0.23
N GLY A 96 16.75 -14.14 -0.38
CA GLY A 96 16.58 -13.84 -1.80
C GLY A 96 17.10 -12.47 -2.21
N ALA A 97 16.90 -11.47 -1.36
CA ALA A 97 17.44 -10.12 -1.56
C ALA A 97 18.99 -10.09 -1.52
N LEU A 98 19.61 -11.01 -0.79
CA LEU A 98 21.07 -11.15 -0.71
C LEU A 98 21.65 -11.95 -1.89
N LEU A 99 20.96 -13.01 -2.33
CA LEU A 99 21.34 -13.87 -3.45
C LEU A 99 21.23 -13.18 -4.80
N ASP A 100 20.19 -12.36 -5.00
CA ASP A 100 19.97 -11.68 -6.28
C ASP A 100 19.68 -10.19 -6.09
N ARG A 101 20.69 -9.37 -6.34
CA ARG A 101 20.58 -7.91 -6.27
C ARG A 101 19.57 -7.34 -7.29
N ARG A 102 19.18 -8.10 -8.32
CA ARG A 102 18.21 -7.64 -9.33
C ARG A 102 16.81 -7.49 -8.77
N ILE A 103 16.48 -8.19 -7.68
CA ILE A 103 15.15 -8.09 -7.05
C ILE A 103 15.03 -6.90 -6.09
N VAL A 104 16.17 -6.37 -5.62
CA VAL A 104 16.23 -5.28 -4.63
C VAL A 104 15.48 -4.02 -5.08
N PRO A 105 15.59 -3.53 -6.33
CA PRO A 105 14.83 -2.37 -6.79
C PRO A 105 13.31 -2.55 -6.70
N TYR A 106 12.81 -3.78 -6.77
CA TYR A 106 11.38 -4.09 -6.66
C TYR A 106 10.95 -4.31 -5.20
N MET A 107 11.83 -4.90 -4.39
CA MET A 107 11.57 -5.10 -2.95
C MET A 107 11.68 -3.80 -2.15
N PHE A 108 12.56 -2.89 -2.53
CA PHE A 108 12.84 -1.68 -1.76
C PHE A 108 11.60 -0.79 -1.58
N PRO A 109 10.78 -0.47 -2.62
CA PRO A 109 9.54 0.27 -2.46
C PRO A 109 8.54 -0.43 -1.54
N VAL A 110 8.47 -1.76 -1.61
CA VAL A 110 7.57 -2.58 -0.80
C VAL A 110 8.00 -2.59 0.67
N PHE A 111 9.29 -2.71 0.93
CA PHE A 111 9.87 -2.60 2.26
C PHE A 111 9.64 -1.21 2.85
N LEU A 112 9.91 -0.15 2.07
CA LEU A 112 9.67 1.23 2.49
C LEU A 112 8.19 1.47 2.78
N PHE A 113 7.28 0.91 1.99
CA PHE A 113 5.85 0.95 2.24
C PHE A 113 5.48 0.36 3.61
N VAL A 114 6.03 -0.80 3.99
CA VAL A 114 5.81 -1.39 5.32
C VAL A 114 6.42 -0.52 6.42
N VAL A 115 7.61 0.05 6.21
CA VAL A 115 8.25 0.96 7.18
C VAL A 115 7.41 2.22 7.41
N LEU A 116 6.87 2.82 6.35
CA LEU A 116 6.01 3.99 6.46
C LEU A 116 4.71 3.65 7.20
N TYR A 117 4.08 2.51 6.87
CA TYR A 117 2.90 2.04 7.58
C TYR A 117 3.17 1.69 9.06
N SER A 118 4.38 1.27 9.38
CA SER A 118 4.80 0.96 10.75
C SER A 118 4.78 2.19 11.68
N LYS A 119 4.81 3.41 11.12
CA LYS A 119 4.70 4.65 11.90
C LYS A 119 3.26 4.94 12.35
N LEU A 120 2.24 4.32 11.74
CA LEU A 120 0.86 4.54 12.16
C LEU A 120 0.60 3.89 13.53
N PRO A 121 -0.12 4.56 14.45
CA PRO A 121 -0.41 4.03 15.78
C PRO A 121 -1.28 2.77 15.69
N HIS A 122 -2.35 2.83 14.90
CA HIS A 122 -3.20 1.69 14.60
C HIS A 122 -2.65 0.88 13.43
N LYS A 123 -2.59 -0.44 13.61
CA LYS A 123 -1.97 -1.37 12.67
C LYS A 123 -2.87 -2.57 12.47
N GLU A 124 -3.09 -2.93 11.21
CA GLU A 124 -3.79 -4.14 10.83
C GLU A 124 -3.07 -4.81 9.67
N LEU A 125 -3.19 -6.14 9.57
CA LEU A 125 -2.58 -6.90 8.48
C LEU A 125 -3.10 -6.46 7.10
N ARG A 126 -4.40 -6.10 7.02
CA ARG A 126 -5.04 -5.70 5.76
C ARG A 126 -4.38 -4.49 5.10
N PHE A 127 -3.74 -3.62 5.90
CA PHE A 127 -3.07 -2.43 5.36
C PHE A 127 -1.80 -2.77 4.59
N ILE A 128 -1.11 -3.85 4.97
CA ILE A 128 0.14 -4.26 4.33
C ILE A 128 -0.02 -5.49 3.43
N ILE A 129 -1.22 -6.07 3.29
CA ILE A 129 -1.42 -7.34 2.59
C ILE A 129 -0.92 -7.31 1.14
N GLY A 130 -0.99 -6.15 0.47
CA GLY A 130 -0.46 -5.95 -0.88
C GLY A 130 1.07 -6.08 -1.00
N SER A 131 1.81 -6.06 0.12
CA SER A 131 3.26 -6.26 0.15
C SER A 131 3.66 -7.74 0.09
N ILE A 132 2.79 -8.65 0.55
CA ILE A 132 3.09 -10.08 0.69
C ILE A 132 3.46 -10.75 -0.63
N PRO A 133 2.76 -10.53 -1.76
CA PRO A 133 3.11 -11.18 -3.03
C PRO A 133 4.55 -10.85 -3.46
N MET A 134 4.98 -9.60 -3.30
CA MET A 134 6.34 -9.18 -3.67
C MET A 134 7.41 -9.82 -2.79
N PHE A 135 7.15 -9.96 -1.49
CA PHE A 135 8.04 -10.71 -0.61
C PHE A 135 8.08 -12.20 -0.95
N ASN A 136 6.95 -12.79 -1.36
CA ASN A 136 6.87 -14.18 -1.80
C ASN A 136 7.65 -14.43 -3.10
N VAL A 137 7.71 -13.46 -4.03
CA VAL A 137 8.55 -13.57 -5.23
C VAL A 137 10.04 -13.66 -4.85
N SER A 138 10.49 -12.93 -3.84
CA SER A 138 11.87 -13.05 -3.34
C SER A 138 12.12 -14.40 -2.66
N ALA A 139 11.16 -14.86 -1.85
CA ALA A 139 11.26 -16.17 -1.24
C ALA A 139 11.27 -17.31 -2.28
N SER A 140 10.48 -17.22 -3.35
CA SER A 140 10.45 -18.24 -4.40
C SER A 140 11.75 -18.28 -5.21
N LEU A 141 12.37 -17.13 -5.47
CA LEU A 141 13.68 -17.07 -6.11
C LEU A 141 14.76 -17.76 -5.27
N THR A 142 14.67 -17.61 -3.94
CA THR A 142 15.57 -18.30 -3.00
C THR A 142 15.35 -19.80 -3.03
N ALA A 143 14.08 -20.23 -2.93
CA ALA A 143 13.71 -21.64 -2.95
C ALA A 143 14.09 -22.32 -4.28
N SER A 144 14.06 -21.60 -5.40
CA SER A 144 14.48 -22.13 -6.71
C SER A 144 16.00 -22.30 -6.85
N ARG A 145 16.81 -21.72 -5.95
CA ARG A 145 18.27 -21.77 -5.99
C ARG A 145 18.87 -22.65 -4.90
N LEU A 146 18.05 -23.16 -3.99
CA LEU A 146 18.38 -24.18 -2.99
C LEU A 146 18.16 -25.57 -3.59
#